data_AF-X5P2B2-F1
#
_entry.id   AF-X5P2B2-F1
#
_cell.length_a   1.000
_cell.length_b   1.000
_cell.length_c   1.000
_cell.angle_alpha   90.00
_cell.angle_beta   90.00
_cell.angle_gamma   90.00
#
_symmetry.space_group_name_H-M   'P 1'
#
loop_
_entity.id
_entity.type
_entity.pdbx_description
1 polymer ?
#
loop_
_entity_poly.entity_id
_entity_poly.type
_entity_poly.pdbx_seq_one_letter_code
_entity_poly.pdbx_strand_id
1 'polypeptide(L)'
;MMFGAVEQLLREKIGLDSGTVGLSVIRHALRERMSACRISGLQDYWQLLAGSPSELQELINAVVVPETWFFRDREAFTAMTRHARARMRPGQPIMLLSLPCSTGEEPYSMAMAMFDAGFGAQDFKIDAVDVSTGNLAAAERAVYGRNSFRGDFLEFRGRYLEAAEGGLRPEVRVLKQVRFRLGNLFDPAASYGPAPYDIIFCRNLLIYFNRNLQDRALVCLKTLLAPDGLLLVGPAESGLPILHGFASARLPMAFAFTNVEPAKAPRTVAPSKSRFGPATPAPISDVSKVLSPIRPASSNAAKVERSVHPSERAAQSLASVERTANAGRVAEAKELALTHLGEYGPSPEIFYLLGLAQDAEDARSEAIQNYRKALYLEPRHQEALAHLALLLRKQGDIAGAEALTGRLGRIGKRSGT
;
A
#
# COMPACT_ATOMS: atom_id res chain seq x y z
N MET A 1 -22.34 -16.82 1.13
CA MET A 1 -22.98 -15.96 0.10
C MET A 1 -22.95 -14.49 0.49
N MET A 2 -23.48 -14.08 1.66
CA MET A 2 -23.54 -12.64 2.02
C MET A 2 -22.19 -11.95 2.23
N PHE A 3 -21.17 -12.67 2.74
CA PHE A 3 -19.82 -12.09 2.86
C PHE A 3 -19.26 -11.62 1.51
N GLY A 4 -19.42 -12.43 0.45
CA GLY A 4 -19.00 -12.05 -0.90
C GLY A 4 -19.77 -10.86 -1.47
N ALA A 5 -21.02 -10.63 -1.05
CA ALA A 5 -21.79 -9.45 -1.43
C ALA A 5 -21.22 -8.18 -0.79
N VAL A 6 -20.78 -8.25 0.47
CA VAL A 6 -20.07 -7.13 1.13
C VAL A 6 -18.74 -6.83 0.44
N GLU A 7 -17.96 -7.87 0.10
CA GLU A 7 -16.70 -7.70 -0.62
C GLU A 7 -16.92 -7.01 -1.97
N GLN A 8 -17.92 -7.46 -2.73
CA GLN A 8 -18.28 -6.85 -4.00
C GLN A 8 -18.72 -5.39 -3.82
N LEU A 9 -19.51 -5.09 -2.79
CA LEU A 9 -19.93 -3.72 -2.49
C LEU A 9 -18.74 -2.81 -2.14
N LEU A 10 -17.81 -3.26 -1.30
CA LEU A 10 -16.59 -2.52 -0.97
C LEU A 10 -15.70 -2.31 -2.20
N ARG A 11 -15.58 -3.33 -3.04
CA ARG A 11 -14.86 -3.24 -4.32
C ARG A 11 -15.48 -2.21 -5.25
N GLU A 12 -16.80 -2.18 -5.37
CA GLU A 12 -17.53 -1.21 -6.20
C GLU A 12 -17.44 0.21 -5.64
N LYS A 13 -17.52 0.36 -4.31
CA LYS A 13 -17.62 1.67 -3.65
C LYS A 13 -16.29 2.35 -3.40
N ILE A 14 -15.23 1.61 -3.12
CA ILE A 14 -13.91 2.16 -2.75
C ILE A 14 -12.74 1.49 -3.49
N GLY A 15 -13.01 0.54 -4.40
CA GLY A 15 -11.97 -0.13 -5.18
C GLY A 15 -11.19 -1.19 -4.41
N LEU A 16 -11.57 -1.49 -3.17
CA LEU A 16 -10.86 -2.41 -2.29
C LEU A 16 -10.93 -3.84 -2.82
N ASP A 17 -9.77 -4.45 -3.07
CA ASP A 17 -9.68 -5.83 -3.52
C ASP A 17 -9.29 -6.78 -2.38
N SER A 18 -10.18 -7.72 -2.05
CA SER A 18 -9.98 -8.62 -0.90
C SER A 18 -8.82 -9.61 -1.08
N GLY A 19 -8.39 -9.87 -2.32
CA GLY A 19 -7.17 -10.62 -2.61
C GLY A 19 -5.88 -9.87 -2.25
N THR A 20 -5.91 -8.54 -2.28
CA THR A 20 -4.75 -7.69 -1.95
C THR A 20 -4.71 -7.27 -0.48
N VAL A 21 -5.86 -6.86 0.07
CA VAL A 21 -6.04 -6.35 1.45
C VAL A 21 -6.10 -7.50 2.45
N GLY A 22 -6.54 -8.68 2.01
CA GLY A 22 -6.73 -9.85 2.84
C GLY A 22 -8.15 -9.92 3.42
N LEU A 23 -8.77 -11.10 3.30
CA LEU A 23 -10.11 -11.39 3.81
C LEU A 23 -10.27 -11.12 5.31
N SER A 24 -9.18 -11.21 6.08
CA SER A 24 -9.17 -11.01 7.53
C SER A 24 -9.53 -9.58 7.93
N VAL A 25 -9.03 -8.57 7.20
CA VAL A 25 -9.34 -7.16 7.48
C VAL A 25 -10.84 -6.89 7.32
N ILE A 26 -11.42 -7.37 6.22
CA ILE A 26 -12.86 -7.23 5.95
C ILE A 26 -13.69 -7.98 7.00
N ARG A 27 -13.28 -9.20 7.39
CA ARG A 27 -13.96 -9.97 8.45
C ARG A 27 -13.89 -9.27 9.81
N HIS A 28 -12.75 -8.69 10.15
CA HIS A 28 -12.56 -7.98 11.41
C HIS A 28 -13.46 -6.74 11.46
N ALA A 29 -13.40 -5.90 10.42
CA ALA A 29 -14.25 -4.73 10.29
C ALA A 29 -15.75 -5.08 10.36
N LEU A 30 -16.17 -6.15 9.66
CA LEU A 30 -17.55 -6.62 9.74
C LEU A 30 -17.94 -7.04 11.16
N ARG A 31 -17.10 -7.78 11.88
CA ARG A 31 -17.37 -8.18 13.27
C ARG A 31 -17.46 -6.97 14.20
N GLU A 32 -16.56 -6.01 14.05
CA GLU A 32 -16.56 -4.76 14.81
C GLU A 32 -17.86 -3.98 14.57
N ARG A 33 -18.24 -3.77 13.31
CA ARG A 33 -19.47 -3.06 12.95
C ARG A 33 -20.73 -3.77 13.40
N MET A 34 -20.81 -5.08 13.17
CA MET A 34 -21.92 -5.91 13.66
C MET A 34 -22.08 -5.79 15.18
N SER A 35 -20.97 -5.81 15.93
CA SER A 35 -20.97 -5.60 17.38
C SER A 35 -21.47 -4.20 17.76
N ALA A 36 -20.97 -3.15 17.09
CA ALA A 36 -21.39 -1.76 17.32
C ALA A 36 -22.89 -1.54 17.06
N CYS A 37 -23.44 -2.19 16.03
CA CYS A 37 -24.87 -2.17 15.70
C CYS A 37 -25.71 -3.15 16.54
N ARG A 38 -25.08 -3.98 17.39
CA ARG A 38 -25.73 -5.05 18.17
C ARG A 38 -26.45 -6.08 17.29
N ILE A 39 -25.89 -6.39 16.13
CA ILE A 39 -26.40 -7.37 15.16
C ILE A 39 -25.51 -8.61 15.19
N SER A 40 -26.09 -9.80 15.36
CA SER A 40 -25.34 -11.06 15.40
C SER A 40 -25.32 -11.80 14.05
N GLY A 41 -26.29 -11.53 13.18
CA GLY A 41 -26.43 -12.18 11.87
C GLY A 41 -25.89 -11.32 10.72
N LEU A 42 -25.02 -11.90 9.87
CA LEU A 42 -24.50 -11.20 8.68
C LEU A 42 -25.60 -10.85 7.68
N GLN A 43 -26.68 -11.64 7.64
CA GLN A 43 -27.85 -11.36 6.81
C GLN A 43 -28.55 -10.06 7.22
N ASP A 44 -28.79 -9.90 8.52
CA ASP A 44 -29.46 -8.71 9.07
C ASP A 44 -28.56 -7.48 8.94
N TYR A 45 -27.25 -7.67 9.12
CA TYR A 45 -26.28 -6.60 8.88
C TYR A 45 -26.25 -6.17 7.41
N TRP A 46 -26.33 -7.11 6.47
CA TRP A 46 -26.44 -6.80 5.04
C TRP A 46 -27.70 -6.00 4.70
N GLN A 47 -28.84 -6.32 5.32
CA GLN A 47 -30.07 -5.55 5.15
C GLN A 47 -29.94 -4.11 5.67
N LEU A 48 -29.31 -3.93 6.83
CA LEU A 48 -28.99 -2.60 7.36
C LEU A 48 -28.07 -1.83 6.38
N LEU A 49 -27.01 -2.48 5.93
CA LEU A 49 -26.00 -1.89 5.05
C LEU A 49 -26.60 -1.41 3.72
N ALA A 50 -27.52 -2.19 3.15
CA ALA A 50 -28.20 -1.85 1.90
C ALA A 50 -29.11 -0.60 2.03
N GLY A 51 -29.67 -0.35 3.21
CA GLY A 51 -30.58 0.77 3.49
C GLY A 51 -29.92 1.99 4.16
N SER A 52 -28.65 1.90 4.58
CA SER A 52 -28.01 2.89 5.44
C SER A 52 -26.67 3.37 4.86
N PRO A 53 -26.67 4.51 4.13
CA PRO A 53 -25.43 5.13 3.66
C PRO A 53 -24.45 5.46 4.78
N SER A 54 -24.96 5.83 5.97
CA SER A 54 -24.12 6.09 7.14
C SER A 54 -23.42 4.83 7.64
N GLU A 55 -24.11 3.68 7.69
CA GLU A 55 -23.46 2.44 8.11
C GLU A 55 -22.46 1.93 7.07
N LEU A 56 -22.74 2.14 5.77
CA LEU A 56 -21.76 1.87 4.73
C LEU A 56 -20.48 2.71 4.92
N GLN A 57 -20.62 3.99 5.25
CA GLN A 57 -19.47 4.85 5.52
C GLN A 57 -18.68 4.38 6.76
N GLU A 58 -19.38 3.90 7.79
CA GLU A 58 -18.74 3.35 8.99
C GLU A 58 -18.01 2.03 8.71
N LEU A 59 -18.57 1.17 7.85
CA LEU A 59 -17.87 -0.03 7.38
C LEU A 59 -16.61 0.34 6.57
N ILE A 60 -16.70 1.36 5.71
CA ILE A 60 -15.53 1.89 4.99
C ILE A 60 -14.46 2.35 5.99
N ASN A 61 -14.84 3.12 7.02
CA ASN A 61 -13.92 3.57 8.07
C ASN A 61 -13.21 2.41 8.78
N ALA A 62 -13.93 1.31 9.07
CA ALA A 62 -13.38 0.15 9.75
C ALA A 62 -12.43 -0.69 8.87
N VAL A 63 -12.60 -0.65 7.54
CA VAL A 63 -11.77 -1.42 6.60
C VAL A 63 -10.54 -0.64 6.12
N VAL A 64 -10.61 0.69 6.09
CA VAL A 64 -9.48 1.54 5.71
C VAL A 64 -8.43 1.55 6.83
N VAL A 65 -7.18 1.23 6.50
CA VAL A 65 -6.07 1.20 7.47
C VAL A 65 -5.29 2.52 7.42
N PRO A 66 -5.31 3.35 8.48
CA PRO A 66 -4.64 4.63 8.49
C PRO A 66 -3.17 4.51 8.89
N GLU A 67 -2.34 3.98 7.99
CA GLU A 67 -0.90 3.93 8.24
C GLU A 67 -0.14 5.00 7.46
N THR A 68 0.14 6.10 8.14
CA THR A 68 0.88 7.24 7.62
C THR A 68 1.74 7.88 8.71
N TRP A 69 2.73 8.67 8.30
CA TRP A 69 3.58 9.46 9.19
C TRP A 69 4.21 10.63 8.43
N PHE A 70 4.61 11.66 9.15
CA PHE A 70 5.20 12.86 8.55
C PHE A 70 6.47 12.54 7.75
N PHE A 71 6.61 13.17 6.60
CA PHE A 71 7.77 13.04 5.70
C PHE A 71 8.14 11.60 5.31
N ARG A 72 7.14 10.70 5.22
CA ARG A 72 7.31 9.35 4.67
C ARG A 72 7.90 9.42 3.26
N ASP A 73 8.99 8.71 3.00
CA ASP A 73 9.83 8.80 1.78
C ASP A 73 10.21 10.25 1.41
N ARG A 74 11.11 10.84 2.21
CA ARG A 74 11.51 12.26 2.16
C ARG A 74 11.91 12.76 0.75
N GLU A 75 12.50 11.89 -0.05
CA GLU A 75 12.95 12.18 -1.41
C GLU A 75 11.78 12.60 -2.32
N ALA A 76 10.55 12.12 -2.06
CA ALA A 76 9.34 12.55 -2.76
C ALA A 76 9.06 14.06 -2.55
N PHE A 77 9.21 14.57 -1.33
CA PHE A 77 9.02 15.99 -1.03
C PHE A 77 10.10 16.86 -1.66
N THR A 78 11.33 16.36 -1.75
CA THR A 78 12.43 17.05 -2.44
C THR A 78 12.16 17.14 -3.95
N ALA A 79 11.65 16.06 -4.54
CA ALA A 79 11.21 16.04 -5.93
C ALA A 79 10.07 17.03 -6.19
N MET A 80 9.07 17.04 -5.30
CA MET A 80 7.93 17.94 -5.34
C MET A 80 8.35 19.40 -5.36
N THR A 81 9.17 19.86 -4.40
CA THR A 81 9.56 21.28 -4.31
C THR A 81 10.40 21.72 -5.50
N ARG A 82 11.30 20.85 -5.99
CA ARG A 82 12.09 21.12 -7.20
C ARG A 82 11.19 21.30 -8.43
N HIS A 83 10.19 20.43 -8.57
CA HIS A 83 9.24 20.49 -9.67
C HIS A 83 8.33 21.72 -9.58
N ALA A 84 7.83 22.03 -8.38
CA ALA A 84 7.04 23.24 -8.12
C ALA A 84 7.82 24.51 -8.51
N ARG A 85 9.13 24.56 -8.22
CA ARG A 85 9.99 25.70 -8.58
C ARG A 85 10.09 25.88 -10.09
N ALA A 86 10.23 24.79 -10.83
CA ALA A 86 10.27 24.80 -12.29
C ALA A 86 8.91 25.15 -12.93
N ARG A 87 7.81 24.92 -12.21
CA ARG A 87 6.43 25.18 -12.63
C ARG A 87 5.90 26.55 -12.24
N MET A 88 6.63 27.31 -11.42
CA MET A 88 6.15 28.55 -10.82
C MET A 88 5.80 29.58 -11.90
N ARG A 89 4.60 30.13 -11.80
CA ARG A 89 4.08 31.16 -12.72
C ARG A 89 3.64 32.37 -11.89
N PRO A 90 4.03 33.60 -12.27
CA PRO A 90 3.60 34.80 -11.54
C PRO A 90 2.07 34.87 -11.42
N GLY A 91 1.58 35.05 -10.21
CA GLY A 91 0.14 35.21 -9.93
C GLY A 91 -0.69 33.93 -10.02
N GLN A 92 -0.08 32.76 -10.26
CA GLN A 92 -0.78 31.47 -10.27
C GLN A 92 -0.20 30.53 -9.20
N PRO A 93 -1.01 30.06 -8.24
CA PRO A 93 -0.55 29.12 -7.23
C PRO A 93 -0.29 27.74 -7.85
N ILE A 94 0.72 27.05 -7.36
CA ILE A 94 0.94 25.63 -7.62
C ILE A 94 -0.19 24.83 -6.97
N MET A 95 -0.88 24.03 -7.76
CA MET A 95 -1.98 23.18 -7.29
C MET A 95 -1.45 21.79 -6.96
N LEU A 96 -1.54 21.37 -5.70
CA LEU A 96 -1.12 20.05 -5.24
C LEU A 96 -2.29 19.20 -4.76
N LEU A 97 -2.20 17.88 -4.96
CA LEU A 97 -3.17 16.89 -4.47
C LEU A 97 -2.45 15.79 -3.67
N SER A 98 -2.97 15.45 -2.50
CA SER A 98 -2.66 14.21 -1.77
C SER A 98 -3.90 13.30 -1.79
N LEU A 99 -3.77 12.11 -2.37
CA LEU A 99 -4.86 11.15 -2.58
C LEU A 99 -4.32 9.71 -2.53
N PRO A 100 -4.60 8.92 -1.49
CA PRO A 100 -5.40 9.25 -0.32
C PRO A 100 -4.56 10.05 0.70
N CYS A 101 -5.20 10.91 1.49
CA CYS A 101 -4.48 11.71 2.49
C CYS A 101 -4.41 11.07 3.89
N SER A 102 -5.18 10.01 4.14
CA SER A 102 -5.33 9.37 5.45
C SER A 102 -5.54 10.41 6.57
N THR A 103 -4.84 10.28 7.69
CA THR A 103 -4.97 11.16 8.87
C THR A 103 -4.24 12.50 8.75
N GLY A 104 -3.77 12.89 7.55
CA GLY A 104 -3.31 14.26 7.26
C GLY A 104 -1.80 14.51 7.31
N GLU A 105 -0.99 13.55 7.75
CA GLU A 105 0.46 13.72 7.85
C GLU A 105 1.11 14.05 6.49
N GLU A 106 0.66 13.43 5.39
CA GLU A 106 1.21 13.68 4.05
C GLU A 106 0.96 15.10 3.55
N PRO A 107 -0.29 15.61 3.46
CA PRO A 107 -0.54 16.97 2.98
C PRO A 107 0.08 18.04 3.88
N TYR A 108 0.17 17.82 5.20
CA TYR A 108 0.89 18.74 6.07
C TYR A 108 2.40 18.70 5.85
N SER A 109 2.99 17.53 5.58
CA SER A 109 4.39 17.42 5.16
C SER A 109 4.64 18.16 3.83
N MET A 110 3.70 18.12 2.90
CA MET A 110 3.78 18.87 1.64
C MET A 110 3.83 20.38 1.91
N ALA A 111 2.92 20.90 2.76
CA ALA A 111 2.90 22.31 3.12
C ALA A 111 4.19 22.77 3.81
N MET A 112 4.68 22.00 4.77
CA MET A 112 5.96 22.28 5.45
C MET A 112 7.13 22.27 4.47
N ALA A 113 7.21 21.30 3.57
CA ALA A 113 8.25 21.23 2.56
C ALA A 113 8.22 22.41 1.58
N MET A 114 7.03 22.88 1.19
CA MET A 114 6.88 24.07 0.35
C MET A 114 7.38 25.32 1.08
N PHE A 115 7.04 25.49 2.37
CA PHE A 115 7.57 26.58 3.17
C PHE A 115 9.09 26.50 3.35
N ASP A 116 9.64 25.32 3.59
CA ASP A 116 11.10 25.09 3.68
C ASP A 116 11.83 25.45 2.39
N ALA A 117 11.21 25.20 1.24
CA ALA A 117 11.74 25.58 -0.06
C ALA A 117 11.62 27.09 -0.34
N GLY A 118 11.00 27.88 0.54
CA GLY A 118 10.88 29.33 0.42
C GLY A 118 9.66 29.82 -0.38
N PHE A 119 8.65 28.98 -0.57
CA PHE A 119 7.37 29.42 -1.14
C PHE A 119 6.55 30.18 -0.09
N GLY A 120 5.90 31.27 -0.51
CA GLY A 120 4.91 32.00 0.26
C GLY A 120 3.55 31.28 0.28
N ALA A 121 2.68 31.67 1.21
CA ALA A 121 1.38 31.01 1.36
C ALA A 121 0.48 31.16 0.12
N GLN A 122 0.64 32.24 -0.63
CA GLN A 122 -0.08 32.52 -1.87
C GLN A 122 0.42 31.70 -3.07
N ASP A 123 1.60 31.09 -2.97
CA ASP A 123 2.26 30.43 -4.11
C ASP A 123 1.76 28.99 -4.31
N PHE A 124 0.98 28.43 -3.38
CA PHE A 124 0.51 27.05 -3.48
C PHE A 124 -0.79 26.79 -2.73
N LYS A 125 -1.52 25.76 -3.16
CA LYS A 125 -2.71 25.22 -2.48
C LYS A 125 -2.69 23.70 -2.51
N ILE A 126 -3.06 23.06 -1.41
CA ILE A 126 -3.08 21.60 -1.29
C ILE A 126 -4.51 21.12 -1.08
N ASP A 127 -4.99 20.29 -1.99
CA ASP A 127 -6.18 19.47 -1.77
C ASP A 127 -5.76 18.11 -1.21
N ALA A 128 -6.49 17.64 -0.22
CA ALA A 128 -6.27 16.36 0.45
C ALA A 128 -7.57 15.58 0.44
N VAL A 129 -7.57 14.40 -0.18
CA VAL A 129 -8.78 13.63 -0.45
C VAL A 129 -8.65 12.24 0.17
N ASP A 130 -9.68 11.78 0.86
CA ASP A 130 -9.77 10.41 1.39
C ASP A 130 -11.22 9.91 1.32
N VAL A 131 -11.40 8.58 1.35
CA VAL A 131 -12.72 7.93 1.38
C VAL A 131 -13.23 7.73 2.80
N SER A 132 -12.36 7.83 3.82
CA SER A 132 -12.71 7.65 5.22
C SER A 132 -13.04 8.98 5.90
N THR A 133 -14.28 9.13 6.34
CA THR A 133 -14.70 10.28 7.17
C THR A 133 -13.96 10.31 8.51
N GLY A 134 -13.65 9.15 9.09
CA GLY A 134 -12.87 9.04 10.32
C GLY A 134 -11.44 9.60 10.17
N ASN A 135 -10.76 9.24 9.08
CA ASN A 135 -9.43 9.75 8.77
C ASN A 135 -9.43 11.26 8.53
N LEU A 136 -10.41 11.77 7.76
CA LEU A 136 -10.54 13.20 7.49
C LEU A 136 -10.82 13.99 8.77
N ALA A 137 -11.69 13.50 9.65
CA ALA A 137 -11.95 14.14 10.94
C ALA A 137 -10.69 14.17 11.84
N ALA A 138 -9.86 13.13 11.79
CA ALA A 138 -8.56 13.13 12.48
C ALA A 138 -7.57 14.12 11.85
N ALA A 139 -7.55 14.20 10.52
CA ALA A 139 -6.71 15.14 9.77
C ALA A 139 -7.07 16.60 10.05
N GLU A 140 -8.37 16.93 10.10
CA GLU A 140 -8.86 18.26 10.45
C GLU A 140 -8.57 18.65 11.90
N ARG A 141 -8.65 17.69 12.83
CA ARG A 141 -8.24 17.90 14.23
C ARG A 141 -6.75 18.20 14.32
N ALA A 142 -5.95 17.54 13.48
CA ALA A 142 -4.51 17.76 13.29
C ALA A 142 -3.68 17.62 14.58
N VAL A 143 -4.07 16.71 15.49
CA VAL A 143 -3.30 16.40 16.71
C VAL A 143 -2.65 15.04 16.55
N TYR A 144 -1.32 15.01 16.62
CA TYR A 144 -0.51 13.85 16.28
C TYR A 144 0.30 13.33 17.46
N GLY A 145 0.17 12.04 17.71
CA GLY A 145 0.92 11.33 18.74
C GLY A 145 2.25 10.77 18.24
N ARG A 146 2.94 10.03 19.10
CA ARG A 146 4.28 9.46 18.83
C ARG A 146 4.37 8.68 17.52
N ASN A 147 3.31 7.95 17.14
CA ASN A 147 3.32 7.05 15.99
C ASN A 147 3.38 7.77 14.63
N SER A 148 2.96 9.04 14.57
CA SER A 148 3.03 9.89 13.38
C SER A 148 4.44 10.42 13.12
N PHE A 149 5.40 10.16 14.01
CA PHE A 149 6.77 10.62 13.87
C PHE A 149 7.77 9.47 13.90
N ARG A 150 8.20 9.06 12.71
CA ARG A 150 9.12 7.92 12.52
C ARG A 150 10.42 8.36 11.88
N GLY A 151 11.48 7.58 12.11
CA GLY A 151 12.80 7.83 11.54
C GLY A 151 13.56 8.98 12.19
N ASP A 152 14.68 9.35 11.56
CA ASP A 152 15.66 10.30 12.13
C ASP A 152 15.37 11.76 11.75
N PHE A 153 14.50 12.00 10.76
CA PHE A 153 14.17 13.36 10.29
C PHE A 153 13.03 13.98 11.11
N LEU A 154 13.37 14.65 12.21
CA LEU A 154 12.40 15.18 13.18
C LEU A 154 12.54 16.70 13.43
N GLU A 155 13.48 17.35 12.76
CA GLU A 155 13.80 18.77 12.94
C GLU A 155 12.64 19.71 12.55
N PHE A 156 11.75 19.25 11.66
CA PHE A 156 10.55 20.01 11.27
C PHE A 156 9.61 20.27 12.45
N ARG A 157 9.64 19.42 13.49
CA ARG A 157 8.74 19.55 14.66
C ARG A 157 8.93 20.89 15.34
N GLY A 158 10.17 21.30 15.60
CA GLY A 158 10.48 22.57 16.26
C GLY A 158 10.23 23.81 15.40
N ARG A 159 9.95 23.64 14.10
CA ARG A 159 9.74 24.74 13.14
C ARG A 159 8.29 24.93 12.71
N TYR A 160 7.47 23.90 12.86
CA TYR A 160 6.13 23.85 12.28
C TYR A 160 5.07 23.21 13.18
N LEU A 161 5.45 22.66 14.34
CA LEU A 161 4.51 22.06 15.27
C LEU A 161 4.54 22.78 16.61
N GLU A 162 3.36 22.90 17.21
CA GLU A 162 3.13 23.40 18.56
C GLU A 162 2.59 22.29 19.45
N ALA A 163 2.80 22.43 20.76
CA ALA A 163 2.21 21.51 21.73
C ALA A 163 0.68 21.70 21.79
N ALA A 164 -0.05 20.60 21.81
CA ALA A 164 -1.50 20.58 21.97
C ALA A 164 -1.90 19.47 22.95
N GLU A 165 -3.12 19.54 23.47
CA GLU A 165 -3.66 18.44 24.27
C GLU A 165 -3.69 17.16 23.44
N GLY A 166 -3.04 16.10 23.92
CA GLY A 166 -2.96 14.81 23.24
C GLY A 166 -1.82 14.66 22.22
N GLY A 167 -0.98 15.68 21.97
CA GLY A 167 0.18 15.52 21.08
C GLY A 167 0.77 16.82 20.55
N LEU A 168 1.23 16.76 19.30
CA LEU A 168 1.74 17.91 18.56
C LEU A 168 0.77 18.28 17.43
N ARG A 169 0.64 19.58 17.17
CA ARG A 169 -0.26 20.12 16.15
C ARG A 169 0.50 21.02 15.18
N PRO A 170 0.23 20.95 13.86
CA PRO A 170 0.81 21.91 12.92
C PRO A 170 0.38 23.34 13.21
N GLU A 171 1.31 24.29 13.08
CA GLU A 171 1.02 25.71 13.22
C GLU A 171 -0.07 26.17 12.24
N VAL A 172 -0.79 27.24 12.60
CA VAL A 172 -1.91 27.80 11.81
C VAL A 172 -1.54 28.07 10.35
N ARG A 173 -0.30 28.50 10.06
CA ARG A 173 0.17 28.74 8.69
C ARG A 173 0.21 27.46 7.84
N VAL A 174 0.47 26.30 8.45
CA VAL A 174 0.47 24.99 7.79
C VAL A 174 -0.96 24.50 7.61
N LEU A 175 -1.77 24.62 8.67
CA LEU A 175 -3.19 24.21 8.64
C LEU A 175 -3.97 24.88 7.51
N LYS A 176 -3.77 26.19 7.30
CA LYS A 176 -4.47 26.98 6.28
C LYS A 176 -4.18 26.59 4.83
N GLN A 177 -3.12 25.82 4.58
CA GLN A 177 -2.73 25.43 3.21
C GLN A 177 -3.42 24.18 2.70
N VAL A 178 -4.04 23.40 3.59
CA VAL A 178 -4.63 22.10 3.26
C VAL A 178 -6.15 22.19 3.32
N ARG A 179 -6.79 21.76 2.24
CA ARG A 179 -8.25 21.62 2.15
C ARG A 179 -8.60 20.14 2.05
N PHE A 180 -9.22 19.62 3.10
CA PHE A 180 -9.69 18.25 3.15
C PHE A 180 -11.03 18.08 2.42
N ARG A 181 -11.20 16.94 1.75
CA ARG A 181 -12.41 16.59 1.02
C ARG A 181 -12.67 15.09 1.11
N LEU A 182 -13.93 14.72 1.38
CA LEU A 182 -14.39 13.36 1.19
C LEU A 182 -14.52 13.08 -0.31
N GLY A 183 -13.89 12.02 -0.79
CA GLY A 183 -13.96 11.67 -2.20
C GLY A 183 -13.27 10.36 -2.55
N ASN A 184 -13.69 9.78 -3.69
CA ASN A 184 -13.11 8.58 -4.26
C ASN A 184 -12.56 8.91 -5.65
N LEU A 185 -11.35 8.43 -5.98
CA LEU A 185 -10.70 8.54 -7.30
C LEU A 185 -11.58 8.07 -8.46
N PHE A 186 -12.47 7.10 -8.22
CA PHE A 186 -13.35 6.55 -9.24
C PHE A 186 -14.72 7.21 -9.32
N ASP A 187 -15.02 8.17 -8.43
CA ASP A 187 -16.30 8.87 -8.44
C ASP A 187 -16.30 9.98 -9.51
N PRO A 188 -17.10 9.86 -10.58
CA PRO A 188 -17.18 10.88 -11.61
C PRO A 188 -17.79 12.21 -11.11
N ALA A 189 -18.51 12.18 -9.98
CA ALA A 189 -19.07 13.35 -9.34
C ALA A 189 -18.10 13.99 -8.32
N ALA A 190 -16.96 13.37 -8.04
CA ALA A 190 -15.96 13.95 -7.16
C ALA A 190 -15.50 15.29 -7.74
N SER A 191 -15.83 16.37 -7.04
CA SER A 191 -15.38 17.71 -7.40
C SER A 191 -13.91 17.84 -7.02
N TYR A 192 -13.02 17.47 -7.94
CA TYR A 192 -11.66 17.97 -7.96
C TYR A 192 -11.69 19.47 -8.35
N GLY A 193 -10.69 20.26 -7.96
CA GLY A 193 -10.70 21.71 -8.22
C GLY A 193 -10.92 22.08 -9.70
N PRO A 194 -11.26 23.34 -10.01
CA PRO A 194 -11.57 23.78 -11.38
C PRO A 194 -10.38 23.72 -12.35
N ALA A 195 -9.16 23.46 -11.85
CA ALA A 195 -7.94 23.37 -12.62
C ALA A 195 -7.23 22.03 -12.35
N PRO A 196 -6.52 21.47 -13.33
CA PRO A 196 -5.72 20.28 -13.12
C PRO A 196 -4.57 20.56 -12.12
N TYR A 197 -4.13 19.52 -11.42
CA TYR A 197 -3.07 19.62 -10.42
C TYR A 197 -1.69 19.63 -11.06
N ASP A 198 -0.79 20.50 -10.60
CA ASP A 198 0.62 20.49 -11.02
C ASP A 198 1.36 19.28 -10.47
N ILE A 199 0.98 18.83 -9.26
CA ILE A 199 1.59 17.72 -8.54
C ILE A 199 0.53 16.89 -7.82
N ILE A 200 0.57 15.57 -7.98
CA ILE A 200 -0.27 14.60 -7.28
C ILE A 200 0.62 13.61 -6.54
N PHE A 201 0.38 13.45 -5.24
CA PHE A 201 0.84 12.32 -4.45
C PHE A 201 -0.28 11.27 -4.43
N CYS A 202 0.00 10.09 -5.01
CA CYS A 202 -0.86 8.93 -4.92
C CYS A 202 -0.06 7.72 -4.47
N ARG A 203 0.16 7.64 -3.16
CA ARG A 203 1.13 6.75 -2.53
C ARG A 203 0.41 5.76 -1.62
N ASN A 204 0.85 4.50 -1.68
CA ASN A 204 0.37 3.42 -0.84
C ASN A 204 -1.14 3.19 -0.93
N LEU A 205 -1.72 3.40 -2.12
CA LEU A 205 -3.14 3.16 -2.41
C LEU A 205 -3.33 2.07 -3.47
N LEU A 206 -2.58 2.15 -4.57
CA LEU A 206 -2.71 1.25 -5.71
C LEU A 206 -2.38 -0.20 -5.33
N ILE A 207 -1.65 -0.41 -4.23
CA ILE A 207 -1.37 -1.72 -3.65
C ILE A 207 -2.64 -2.46 -3.15
N TYR A 208 -3.73 -1.74 -2.89
CA TYR A 208 -5.01 -2.31 -2.44
C TYR A 208 -5.98 -2.59 -3.60
N PHE A 209 -5.58 -2.29 -4.83
CA PHE A 209 -6.37 -2.46 -6.03
C PHE A 209 -5.90 -3.67 -6.82
N ASN A 210 -6.84 -4.42 -7.40
CA ASN A 210 -6.50 -5.38 -8.46
C ASN A 210 -6.03 -4.66 -9.73
N ARG A 211 -5.47 -5.43 -10.67
CA ARG A 211 -4.86 -4.87 -11.89
C ARG A 211 -5.78 -3.95 -12.69
N ASN A 212 -7.04 -4.34 -12.88
CA ASN A 212 -8.02 -3.54 -13.62
C ASN A 212 -8.29 -2.18 -12.94
N LEU A 213 -8.37 -2.16 -11.60
CA LEU A 213 -8.57 -0.94 -10.84
C LEU A 213 -7.31 -0.08 -10.77
N GLN A 214 -6.11 -0.68 -10.73
CA GLN A 214 -4.85 0.05 -10.87
C GLN A 214 -4.78 0.78 -12.22
N ASP A 215 -5.13 0.08 -13.30
CA ASP A 215 -5.12 0.65 -14.65
C ASP A 215 -6.13 1.81 -14.76
N ARG A 216 -7.36 1.63 -14.25
CA ARG A 216 -8.35 2.71 -14.17
C ARG A 216 -7.88 3.89 -13.31
N ALA A 217 -7.25 3.63 -12.17
CA ALA A 217 -6.76 4.67 -11.28
C ALA A 217 -5.72 5.56 -11.97
N LEU A 218 -4.80 4.95 -12.71
CA LEU A 218 -3.78 5.70 -13.46
C LEU A 218 -4.36 6.53 -14.60
N VAL A 219 -5.41 6.06 -15.27
CA VAL A 219 -6.16 6.86 -16.24
C VAL A 219 -6.79 8.08 -15.56
N CYS A 220 -7.50 7.89 -14.43
CA CYS A 220 -8.06 9.00 -13.67
C CYS A 220 -6.98 10.00 -13.21
N LEU A 221 -5.90 9.51 -12.61
CA LEU A 221 -4.78 10.35 -12.16
C LEU A 221 -4.19 11.18 -13.31
N LYS A 222 -4.05 10.59 -14.50
CA LYS A 222 -3.57 11.29 -15.70
C LYS A 222 -4.50 12.42 -16.14
N THR A 223 -5.82 12.24 -16.00
CA THR A 223 -6.81 13.29 -16.30
C THR A 223 -6.82 14.43 -15.29
N LEU A 224 -6.53 14.13 -14.02
CA LEU A 224 -6.45 15.13 -12.95
C LEU A 224 -5.16 15.94 -12.99
N LEU A 225 -4.12 15.39 -13.62
CA LEU A 225 -2.78 15.95 -13.64
C LEU A 225 -2.60 16.90 -14.83
N ALA A 226 -2.05 18.08 -14.57
CA ALA A 226 -1.77 19.05 -15.61
C ALA A 226 -0.79 18.48 -16.65
N PRO A 227 -0.76 19.03 -17.88
CA PRO A 227 0.31 18.74 -18.82
C PRO A 227 1.68 18.92 -18.15
N ASP A 228 2.56 17.96 -18.40
CA ASP A 228 3.88 17.81 -17.77
C ASP A 228 3.84 17.60 -16.23
N GLY A 229 2.67 17.44 -15.61
CA GLY A 229 2.46 17.33 -14.15
C GLY A 229 3.29 16.25 -13.44
N LEU A 230 3.53 16.52 -12.16
CA LEU A 230 4.20 15.72 -11.12
C LEU A 230 3.39 14.55 -10.55
N LEU A 231 3.49 13.29 -10.99
CA LEU A 231 2.91 12.16 -10.23
C LEU A 231 3.97 11.50 -9.33
N LEU A 232 3.70 11.39 -8.03
CA LEU A 232 4.54 10.64 -7.09
C LEU A 232 3.75 9.46 -6.52
N VAL A 233 4.35 8.26 -6.58
CA VAL A 233 3.76 7.02 -6.07
C VAL A 233 4.65 6.37 -5.01
N GLY A 234 4.11 5.39 -4.28
CA GLY A 234 4.88 4.65 -3.30
C GLY A 234 5.89 3.69 -3.95
N PRO A 235 6.93 3.25 -3.22
CA PRO A 235 7.96 2.36 -3.76
C PRO A 235 7.40 1.09 -4.43
N ALA A 236 6.38 0.49 -3.81
CA ALA A 236 5.73 -0.72 -4.29
C ALA A 236 4.91 -0.53 -5.59
N GLU A 237 4.61 0.71 -5.96
CA GLU A 237 3.69 1.09 -7.03
C GLU A 237 4.43 1.63 -8.26
N SER A 238 5.75 1.86 -8.13
CA SER A 238 6.60 2.51 -9.12
C SER A 238 6.64 1.85 -10.52
N GLY A 239 6.32 0.57 -10.62
CA GLY A 239 6.22 -0.13 -11.91
C GLY A 239 4.95 0.19 -12.70
N LEU A 240 3.90 0.73 -12.06
CA LEU A 240 2.59 0.91 -12.68
C LEU A 240 2.52 2.13 -13.62
N PRO A 241 3.01 3.33 -13.26
CA PRO A 241 2.84 4.53 -14.09
C PRO A 241 3.43 4.40 -15.51
N ILE A 242 4.58 3.73 -15.67
CA ILE A 242 5.26 3.58 -16.96
C ILE A 242 4.36 2.86 -17.98
N LEU A 243 3.56 1.89 -17.51
CA LEU A 243 2.65 1.11 -18.36
C LEU A 243 1.49 1.96 -18.90
N HIS A 244 1.26 3.14 -18.32
CA HIS A 244 0.21 4.09 -18.69
C HIS A 244 0.76 5.38 -19.33
N GLY A 245 1.99 5.28 -19.87
CA GLY A 245 2.61 6.34 -20.65
C GLY A 245 3.11 7.52 -19.82
N PHE A 246 3.32 7.33 -18.51
CA PHE A 246 4.11 8.29 -17.73
C PHE A 246 5.61 8.06 -17.96
N ALA A 247 6.39 9.13 -17.99
CA ALA A 247 7.85 9.04 -18.06
C ALA A 247 8.46 9.17 -16.66
N SER A 248 9.49 8.38 -16.35
CA SER A 248 10.23 8.58 -15.09
C SER A 248 10.91 9.95 -15.06
N ALA A 249 10.75 10.68 -13.96
CA ALA A 249 11.44 11.96 -13.71
C ALA A 249 12.93 11.79 -13.38
N ARG A 250 13.43 10.54 -13.36
CA ARG A 250 14.83 10.16 -13.09
C ARG A 250 15.37 10.76 -11.80
N LEU A 251 14.51 10.76 -10.77
CA LEU A 251 14.85 11.17 -9.42
C LEU A 251 15.00 9.93 -8.54
N PRO A 252 16.23 9.59 -8.11
CA PRO A 252 16.46 8.44 -7.24
C PRO A 252 15.56 8.50 -6.02
N MET A 253 14.93 7.37 -5.68
CA MET A 253 14.10 7.16 -4.48
C MET A 253 12.84 8.04 -4.34
N ALA A 254 12.58 8.95 -5.28
CA ALA A 254 11.38 9.79 -5.25
C ALA A 254 10.15 9.13 -5.90
N PHE A 255 10.36 8.07 -6.68
CA PHE A 255 9.30 7.35 -7.42
C PHE A 255 8.36 8.31 -8.18
N ALA A 256 8.98 9.26 -8.87
CA ALA A 256 8.31 10.40 -9.46
C ALA A 256 8.26 10.29 -11.00
N PHE A 257 7.13 10.68 -11.57
CA PHE A 257 6.75 10.45 -12.96
C PHE A 257 6.10 11.68 -13.56
N THR A 258 6.43 12.02 -14.80
CA THR A 258 5.88 13.17 -15.52
C THR A 258 4.84 12.75 -16.54
N ASN A 259 3.74 13.49 -16.61
CA ASN A 259 2.75 13.36 -17.68
C ASN A 259 3.22 14.10 -18.93
N VAL A 260 4.18 13.50 -19.63
CA VAL A 260 4.63 14.03 -20.92
C VAL A 260 3.61 13.55 -21.94
N GLU A 261 2.95 14.47 -22.65
CA GLU A 261 2.38 14.08 -23.94
C GLU A 261 3.51 13.48 -24.77
N PRO A 262 3.27 12.40 -25.54
CA PRO A 262 4.30 11.90 -26.42
C PRO A 262 4.73 13.03 -27.35
N ALA A 263 5.90 13.61 -27.09
CA ALA A 263 6.57 14.45 -28.05
C ALA A 263 6.57 13.67 -29.35
N LYS A 264 6.05 14.25 -30.45
CA LYS A 264 6.18 13.67 -31.78
C LYS A 264 7.65 13.28 -31.94
N ALA A 265 7.94 11.99 -31.82
CA ALA A 265 9.31 11.54 -31.79
C ALA A 265 9.98 12.01 -33.08
N PRO A 266 11.20 12.59 -33.02
CA PRO A 266 12.01 12.73 -34.22
C PRO A 266 12.13 11.33 -34.84
N ARG A 267 11.76 11.20 -36.12
CA ARG A 267 11.85 9.93 -36.87
C ARG A 267 13.30 9.43 -36.78
N THR A 268 13.54 8.47 -35.90
CA THR A 268 14.79 7.73 -35.86
C THR A 268 14.77 6.74 -37.03
N VAL A 269 15.74 6.91 -37.92
CA VAL A 269 16.02 6.03 -39.04
C VAL A 269 16.46 4.67 -38.47
N ALA A 270 15.75 3.60 -38.82
CA ALA A 270 16.04 2.26 -38.35
C ALA A 270 17.30 1.66 -39.00
N PRO A 271 18.14 0.92 -38.25
CA PRO A 271 18.99 -0.11 -38.83
C PRO A 271 18.41 -1.52 -38.62
N SER A 272 18.31 -2.22 -39.75
CA SER A 272 18.33 -3.66 -40.05
C SER A 272 18.10 -4.71 -38.96
N LYS A 273 17.16 -5.62 -39.26
CA LYS A 273 16.81 -6.85 -38.50
C LYS A 273 17.91 -7.91 -38.58
N SER A 274 18.31 -8.47 -37.45
CA SER A 274 18.97 -9.78 -37.37
C SER A 274 17.93 -10.87 -37.11
N ARG A 275 17.98 -11.93 -37.92
CA ARG A 275 17.09 -13.10 -37.91
C ARG A 275 17.61 -14.14 -36.92
N PHE A 276 16.78 -14.58 -35.99
CA PHE A 276 16.91 -15.89 -35.33
C PHE A 276 15.63 -16.69 -35.58
N GLY A 277 15.79 -17.89 -36.13
CA GLY A 277 14.71 -18.77 -36.56
C GLY A 277 14.06 -19.57 -35.41
N PRO A 278 12.91 -20.21 -35.66
CA PRO A 278 12.15 -20.91 -34.63
C PRO A 278 12.63 -22.35 -34.47
N ALA A 279 12.63 -22.86 -33.23
CA ALA A 279 12.74 -24.30 -32.95
C ALA A 279 11.39 -24.83 -32.47
N THR A 280 10.89 -25.84 -33.17
CA THR A 280 9.64 -26.58 -32.92
C THR A 280 9.86 -27.65 -31.84
N PRO A 281 8.89 -27.95 -30.96
CA PRO A 281 8.99 -29.06 -30.01
C PRO A 281 8.37 -30.34 -30.58
N ALA A 282 8.84 -31.50 -30.11
CA ALA A 282 8.17 -32.79 -30.28
C ALA A 282 8.04 -33.55 -28.93
N PRO A 283 7.01 -34.38 -28.75
CA PRO A 283 6.45 -34.80 -27.46
C PRO A 283 6.92 -36.21 -27.05
N ILE A 284 6.45 -36.74 -25.91
CA ILE A 284 5.91 -38.12 -25.75
C ILE A 284 5.37 -38.36 -24.31
N SER A 285 4.12 -38.83 -24.31
CA SER A 285 3.26 -39.62 -23.39
C SER A 285 3.58 -39.91 -21.91
N ASP A 286 2.58 -39.58 -21.07
CA ASP A 286 1.65 -40.50 -20.36
C ASP A 286 2.12 -41.92 -19.98
N VAL A 287 2.09 -42.24 -18.68
CA VAL A 287 1.57 -43.52 -18.15
C VAL A 287 0.87 -43.27 -16.80
N SER A 288 -0.36 -43.76 -16.71
CA SER A 288 -1.28 -43.65 -15.58
C SER A 288 -1.23 -44.86 -14.61
N LYS A 289 -1.85 -44.65 -13.43
CA LYS A 289 -2.41 -45.63 -12.45
C LYS A 289 -1.38 -46.29 -11.50
N VAL A 290 -1.66 -46.49 -10.20
CA VAL A 290 -2.79 -47.22 -9.58
C VAL A 290 -3.03 -46.76 -8.12
N LEU A 291 -4.30 -46.74 -7.71
CA LEU A 291 -4.83 -46.53 -6.35
C LEU A 291 -5.02 -47.86 -5.59
N SER A 292 -5.02 -47.79 -4.24
CA SER A 292 -5.92 -48.45 -3.23
C SER A 292 -5.16 -49.07 -2.03
N PRO A 293 -5.79 -49.36 -0.86
CA PRO A 293 -6.94 -48.77 -0.17
C PRO A 293 -6.77 -48.61 1.38
N ILE A 294 -7.88 -48.22 2.04
CA ILE A 294 -8.13 -47.68 3.40
C ILE A 294 -8.32 -48.75 4.51
N ARG A 295 -8.02 -48.41 5.80
CA ARG A 295 -8.85 -48.55 7.06
C ARG A 295 -8.02 -48.91 8.34
N PRO A 296 -8.57 -48.80 9.58
CA PRO A 296 -9.37 -47.73 10.22
C PRO A 296 -8.90 -47.38 11.67
N ALA A 297 -9.63 -46.41 12.26
CA ALA A 297 -9.63 -45.77 13.58
C ALA A 297 -9.12 -46.49 14.86
N SER A 298 -8.60 -45.67 15.79
CA SER A 298 -8.84 -45.84 17.23
C SER A 298 -8.95 -44.49 17.97
N SER A 299 -9.96 -44.42 18.85
CA SER A 299 -10.45 -43.27 19.61
C SER A 299 -9.74 -43.02 20.94
N ASN A 300 -10.00 -41.81 21.47
CA ASN A 300 -9.98 -41.36 22.86
C ASN A 300 -8.63 -40.97 23.49
N ALA A 301 -8.52 -39.71 23.92
CA ALA A 301 -8.94 -39.32 25.27
C ALA A 301 -8.85 -37.81 25.44
N ALA A 302 -9.92 -37.21 25.96
CA ALA A 302 -9.97 -35.82 26.36
C ALA A 302 -8.90 -35.52 27.42
N LYS A 303 -8.10 -34.48 27.18
CA LYS A 303 -7.27 -33.84 28.21
C LYS A 303 -7.65 -32.37 28.26
N VAL A 304 -8.11 -31.97 29.44
CA VAL A 304 -8.46 -30.61 29.83
C VAL A 304 -7.22 -29.72 29.65
N GLU A 305 -7.24 -28.84 28.65
CA GLU A 305 -6.15 -27.89 28.41
C GLU A 305 -6.42 -26.56 29.11
N ARG A 306 -5.42 -26.16 29.91
CA ARG A 306 -5.29 -24.87 30.57
C ARG A 306 -5.50 -23.74 29.55
N SER A 307 -6.18 -22.68 29.97
CA SER A 307 -6.41 -21.48 29.17
C SER A 307 -5.10 -20.78 28.81
N VAL A 308 -4.51 -21.14 27.67
CA VAL A 308 -3.35 -20.47 27.05
C VAL A 308 -3.74 -19.04 26.67
N HIS A 309 -2.94 -18.04 27.04
CA HIS A 309 -3.18 -16.64 26.73
C HIS A 309 -3.11 -16.38 25.20
N PRO A 310 -3.86 -15.40 24.64
CA PRO A 310 -3.92 -15.15 23.20
C PRO A 310 -2.56 -14.94 22.50
N SER A 311 -1.58 -14.35 23.18
CA SER A 311 -0.22 -14.13 22.66
C SER A 311 0.60 -15.41 22.51
N GLU A 312 0.45 -16.36 23.44
CA GLU A 312 1.14 -17.66 23.38
C GLU A 312 0.58 -18.54 22.26
N ARG A 313 -0.72 -18.48 21.99
CA ARG A 313 -1.35 -19.19 20.86
C ARG A 313 -0.87 -18.66 19.52
N ALA A 314 -0.72 -17.33 19.39
CA ALA A 314 -0.14 -16.71 18.20
C ALA A 314 1.29 -17.21 17.96
N ALA A 315 2.14 -17.18 19.00
CA ALA A 315 3.52 -17.67 18.89
C ALA A 315 3.61 -19.15 18.51
N GLN A 316 2.76 -20.00 19.10
CA GLN A 316 2.70 -21.43 18.76
C GLN A 316 2.23 -21.67 17.32
N SER A 317 1.26 -20.90 16.86
CA SER A 317 0.77 -20.96 15.47
C SER A 317 1.86 -20.55 14.48
N LEU A 318 2.58 -19.44 14.75
CA LEU A 318 3.70 -18.98 13.92
C LEU A 318 4.81 -20.04 13.84
N ALA A 319 5.19 -20.63 14.98
CA ALA A 319 6.17 -21.72 15.05
C ALA A 319 5.70 -23.00 14.33
N SER A 320 4.39 -23.20 14.18
CA SER A 320 3.83 -24.32 13.38
C SER A 320 4.00 -24.07 11.88
N VAL A 321 3.73 -22.84 11.43
CA VAL A 321 3.93 -22.41 10.03
C VAL A 321 5.39 -22.57 9.64
N GLU A 322 6.31 -22.07 10.47
CA GLU A 322 7.74 -22.13 10.22
C GLU A 322 8.26 -23.57 10.16
N ARG A 323 7.89 -24.44 11.12
CA ARG A 323 8.27 -25.86 11.10
C ARG A 323 7.77 -26.58 9.85
N THR A 324 6.57 -26.25 9.39
CA THR A 324 5.98 -26.86 8.20
C THR A 324 6.65 -26.40 6.92
N ALA A 325 6.99 -25.09 6.83
CA ALA A 325 7.77 -24.54 5.74
C ALA A 325 9.17 -25.18 5.68
N ASN A 326 9.87 -25.28 6.82
CA ASN A 326 11.19 -25.91 6.92
C ASN A 326 11.18 -27.41 6.60
N ALA A 327 10.06 -28.08 6.79
CA ALA A 327 9.87 -29.48 6.40
C ALA A 327 9.56 -29.67 4.91
N GLY A 328 9.55 -28.59 4.10
CA GLY A 328 9.27 -28.63 2.66
C GLY A 328 7.80 -28.88 2.31
N ARG A 329 6.89 -28.86 3.29
CA ARG A 329 5.44 -29.01 3.06
C ARG A 329 4.83 -27.65 2.72
N VAL A 330 5.21 -27.12 1.57
CA VAL A 330 4.97 -25.71 1.18
C VAL A 330 3.48 -25.36 1.13
N ALA A 331 2.64 -26.21 0.54
CA ALA A 331 1.21 -25.96 0.43
C ALA A 331 0.52 -25.92 1.81
N GLU A 332 0.91 -26.84 2.72
CA GLU A 332 0.41 -26.87 4.10
C GLU A 332 0.92 -25.66 4.89
N ALA A 333 2.18 -25.26 4.71
CA ALA A 333 2.74 -24.07 5.35
C ALA A 333 1.99 -22.81 4.92
N LYS A 334 1.63 -22.69 3.64
CA LYS A 334 0.80 -21.58 3.12
C LYS A 334 -0.60 -21.58 3.75
N GLU A 335 -1.25 -22.74 3.86
CA GLU A 335 -2.57 -22.85 4.48
C GLU A 335 -2.54 -22.49 5.97
N LEU A 336 -1.54 -23.00 6.70
CA LEU A 336 -1.29 -22.64 8.09
C LEU A 336 -0.98 -21.15 8.23
N ALA A 337 -0.22 -20.56 7.30
CA ALA A 337 0.11 -19.14 7.33
C ALA A 337 -1.13 -18.26 7.13
N LEU A 338 -2.00 -18.65 6.19
CA LEU A 338 -3.29 -17.99 5.96
C LEU A 338 -4.24 -18.17 7.17
N THR A 339 -4.18 -19.32 7.83
CA THR A 339 -4.93 -19.59 9.06
C THR A 339 -4.44 -18.72 10.20
N HIS A 340 -3.12 -18.64 10.40
CA HIS A 340 -2.50 -17.74 11.37
C HIS A 340 -2.90 -16.28 11.12
N LEU A 341 -2.80 -15.81 9.87
CA LEU A 341 -3.26 -14.48 9.46
C LEU A 341 -4.76 -14.26 9.77
N GLY A 342 -5.57 -15.32 9.67
CA GLY A 342 -6.99 -15.29 9.99
C GLY A 342 -7.30 -15.26 11.49
N GLU A 343 -6.48 -15.91 12.32
CA GLU A 343 -6.70 -16.03 13.77
C GLU A 343 -6.02 -14.92 14.58
N TYR A 344 -4.79 -14.55 14.22
CA TYR A 344 -3.92 -13.67 15.03
C TYR A 344 -3.58 -12.34 14.35
N GLY A 345 -3.90 -12.20 13.05
CA GLY A 345 -3.71 -10.97 12.30
C GLY A 345 -2.33 -10.85 11.61
N PRO A 346 -2.05 -9.70 10.97
CA PRO A 346 -0.81 -9.48 10.23
C PRO A 346 0.38 -9.24 11.16
N SER A 347 1.51 -9.86 10.83
CA SER A 347 2.82 -9.59 11.42
C SER A 347 3.90 -9.61 10.33
N PRO A 348 5.08 -9.00 10.57
CA PRO A 348 6.20 -9.10 9.64
C PRO A 348 6.57 -10.57 9.34
N GLU A 349 6.62 -11.40 10.37
CA GLU A 349 7.05 -12.80 10.30
C GLU A 349 6.09 -13.65 9.47
N ILE A 350 4.78 -13.47 9.64
CA ILE A 350 3.82 -14.28 8.88
C ILE A 350 3.79 -13.90 7.40
N PHE A 351 3.97 -12.61 7.07
CA PHE A 351 4.12 -12.19 5.67
C PHE A 351 5.43 -12.69 5.07
N TYR A 352 6.52 -12.71 5.83
CA TYR A 352 7.78 -13.32 5.39
C TYR A 352 7.61 -14.81 5.09
N LEU A 353 7.00 -15.58 6.01
CA LEU A 353 6.77 -17.02 5.84
C LEU A 353 5.82 -17.32 4.67
N LEU A 354 4.78 -16.50 4.47
CA LEU A 354 3.88 -16.62 3.32
C LEU A 354 4.62 -16.32 2.01
N GLY A 355 5.50 -15.32 2.01
CA GLY A 355 6.36 -14.99 0.88
C GLY A 355 7.32 -16.13 0.52
N LEU A 356 7.94 -16.76 1.52
CA LEU A 356 8.78 -17.95 1.34
C LEU A 356 8.01 -19.11 0.72
N ALA A 357 6.82 -19.41 1.25
CA ALA A 357 6.00 -20.51 0.73
C ALA A 357 5.61 -20.27 -0.73
N GLN A 358 5.29 -19.03 -1.10
CA GLN A 358 4.93 -18.67 -2.47
C GLN A 358 6.14 -18.64 -3.42
N ASP A 359 7.31 -18.21 -2.96
CA ASP A 359 8.54 -18.29 -3.76
C ASP A 359 8.88 -19.76 -4.06
N ALA A 360 8.71 -20.65 -3.08
CA ALA A 360 8.90 -22.08 -3.27
C ALA A 360 7.87 -22.75 -4.23
N GLU A 361 6.69 -22.15 -4.40
CA GLU A 361 5.68 -22.54 -5.41
C GLU A 361 5.87 -21.83 -6.76
N ASP A 362 6.95 -21.07 -6.95
CA ASP A 362 7.22 -20.21 -8.13
C ASP A 362 6.15 -19.10 -8.36
N ALA A 363 5.34 -18.80 -7.34
CA ALA A 363 4.38 -17.69 -7.31
C ALA A 363 5.10 -16.37 -6.97
N ARG A 364 6.01 -15.95 -7.88
CA ARG A 364 6.97 -14.86 -7.65
C ARG A 364 6.32 -13.51 -7.38
N SER A 365 5.21 -13.21 -8.04
CA SER A 365 4.53 -11.91 -7.90
C SER A 365 3.95 -11.77 -6.49
N GLU A 366 3.33 -12.84 -6.00
CA GLU A 366 2.73 -12.97 -4.69
C GLU A 366 3.81 -12.94 -3.60
N ALA A 367 4.92 -13.67 -3.81
CA ALA A 367 6.07 -13.66 -2.92
C ALA A 367 6.64 -12.25 -2.74
N ILE A 368 6.85 -11.51 -3.84
CA ILE A 368 7.32 -10.12 -3.81
C ILE A 368 6.36 -9.22 -3.01
N GLN A 369 5.05 -9.37 -3.22
CA GLN A 369 4.07 -8.59 -2.47
C GLN A 369 4.15 -8.89 -0.98
N ASN A 370 4.27 -10.15 -0.59
CA ASN A 370 4.35 -10.54 0.81
C ASN A 370 5.67 -10.11 1.47
N TYR A 371 6.81 -10.19 0.78
CA TYR A 371 8.05 -9.60 1.30
C TYR A 371 7.95 -8.08 1.45
N ARG A 372 7.29 -7.39 0.50
CA ARG A 372 7.04 -5.95 0.64
C ARG A 372 6.13 -5.63 1.82
N LYS A 373 5.11 -6.44 2.09
CA LYS A 373 4.25 -6.32 3.28
C LYS A 373 5.04 -6.53 4.58
N ALA A 374 5.92 -7.54 4.63
CA ALA A 374 6.81 -7.75 5.77
C ALA A 374 7.72 -6.54 6.01
N LEU A 375 8.36 -6.02 4.95
CA LEU A 375 9.23 -4.84 5.02
C LEU A 375 8.49 -3.53 5.28
N TYR A 376 7.19 -3.52 5.03
CA TYR A 376 6.35 -2.39 5.35
C TYR A 376 6.12 -2.31 6.86
N LEU A 377 5.77 -3.42 7.49
CA LEU A 377 5.59 -3.52 8.94
C LEU A 377 6.92 -3.43 9.70
N GLU A 378 7.96 -4.06 9.18
CA GLU A 378 9.31 -4.01 9.75
C GLU A 378 10.37 -3.69 8.67
N PRO A 379 10.70 -2.40 8.47
CA PRO A 379 11.67 -1.98 7.45
C PRO A 379 13.10 -2.52 7.61
N ARG A 380 13.40 -3.13 8.76
CA ARG A 380 14.69 -3.73 9.11
C ARG A 380 14.67 -5.27 9.10
N HIS A 381 13.56 -5.91 8.72
CA HIS A 381 13.47 -7.37 8.64
C HIS A 381 14.49 -7.91 7.62
N GLN A 382 15.52 -8.57 8.14
CA GLN A 382 16.73 -8.87 7.36
C GLN A 382 16.46 -9.93 6.28
N GLU A 383 15.68 -10.93 6.64
CA GLU A 383 15.33 -12.07 5.83
C GLU A 383 14.44 -11.64 4.66
N ALA A 384 13.42 -10.81 4.90
CA ALA A 384 12.57 -10.27 3.84
C ALA A 384 13.36 -9.37 2.87
N LEU A 385 14.34 -8.59 3.36
CA LEU A 385 15.24 -7.81 2.49
C LEU A 385 16.07 -8.73 1.58
N ALA A 386 16.64 -9.79 2.14
CA ALA A 386 17.49 -10.73 1.41
C ALA A 386 16.72 -11.48 0.31
N HIS A 387 15.54 -12.03 0.65
CA HIS A 387 14.73 -12.79 -0.30
C HIS A 387 14.15 -11.90 -1.40
N LEU A 388 13.67 -10.70 -1.06
CA LEU A 388 13.19 -9.76 -2.06
C LEU A 388 14.32 -9.31 -3.00
N ALA A 389 15.53 -9.05 -2.49
CA ALA A 389 16.68 -8.71 -3.33
C ALA A 389 17.02 -9.83 -4.32
N LEU A 390 16.99 -11.08 -3.86
CA LEU A 390 17.22 -12.25 -4.71
C LEU A 390 16.15 -12.37 -5.81
N LEU A 391 14.87 -12.20 -5.48
CA LEU A 391 13.77 -12.24 -6.44
C LEU A 391 13.85 -11.13 -7.48
N LEU A 392 14.13 -9.89 -7.06
CA LEU A 392 14.31 -8.78 -7.99
C LEU A 392 15.48 -9.01 -8.94
N ARG A 393 16.60 -9.56 -8.43
CA ARG A 393 17.74 -9.95 -9.28
C ARG A 393 17.35 -11.02 -10.30
N LYS A 394 16.59 -12.05 -9.89
CA LYS A 394 16.06 -13.08 -10.81
C LYS A 394 15.12 -12.50 -11.88
N GLN A 395 14.43 -11.40 -11.58
CA GLN A 395 13.56 -10.69 -12.53
C GLN A 395 14.30 -9.69 -13.43
N GLY A 396 15.60 -9.50 -13.23
CA GLY A 396 16.40 -8.52 -13.98
C GLY A 396 16.36 -7.10 -13.41
N ASP A 397 15.68 -6.87 -12.29
CA ASP A 397 15.74 -5.60 -11.54
C ASP A 397 16.99 -5.56 -10.66
N ILE A 398 18.14 -5.37 -11.32
CA ILE A 398 19.45 -5.33 -10.66
C ILE A 398 19.56 -4.13 -9.72
N ALA A 399 19.04 -2.97 -10.13
CA ALA A 399 19.10 -1.74 -9.34
C ALA A 399 18.28 -1.87 -8.03
N GLY A 400 17.07 -2.44 -8.11
CA GLY A 400 16.25 -2.72 -6.93
C GLY A 400 16.92 -3.72 -5.99
N ALA A 401 17.51 -4.79 -6.53
CA ALA A 401 18.24 -5.78 -5.75
C ALA A 401 19.45 -5.18 -5.01
N GLU A 402 20.24 -4.33 -5.68
CA GLU A 402 21.38 -3.64 -5.07
C GLU A 402 20.96 -2.67 -3.97
N ALA A 403 19.87 -1.93 -4.18
CA ALA A 403 19.33 -1.01 -3.17
C ALA A 403 18.93 -1.75 -1.87
N LEU A 404 18.27 -2.91 -2.00
CA LEU A 404 17.89 -3.74 -0.86
C LEU A 404 19.10 -4.39 -0.18
N THR A 405 20.07 -4.86 -0.96
CA THR A 405 21.33 -5.42 -0.45
C THR A 405 22.13 -4.36 0.33
N GLY A 406 22.17 -3.12 -0.18
CA GLY A 406 22.79 -1.99 0.51
C GLY A 406 22.06 -1.57 1.80
N ARG A 407 20.75 -1.79 1.90
CA ARG A 407 20.00 -1.62 3.17
C ARG A 407 20.36 -2.71 4.17
N LEU A 408 20.40 -3.97 3.72
CA LEU A 408 20.77 -5.11 4.56
C LEU A 408 22.19 -4.94 5.16
N GLY A 409 23.16 -4.53 4.34
CA GLY A 409 24.53 -4.28 4.80
C GLY A 409 24.66 -3.15 5.83
N ARG A 410 23.79 -2.13 5.79
CA ARG A 410 23.75 -1.05 6.80
C ARG A 410 23.15 -1.50 8.14
N ILE A 411 22.25 -2.47 8.11
CA ILE A 411 21.67 -3.06 9.32
C ILE A 411 22.72 -3.91 10.03
N GLY A 412 23.42 -4.79 9.30
CA GLY A 412 24.48 -5.64 9.87
C GLY A 412 25.62 -4.87 10.54
N LYS A 413 25.98 -3.68 10.03
CA LYS A 413 27.03 -2.82 10.63
C LYS A 413 26.62 -2.10 11.92
N ARG A 414 25.32 -1.92 12.17
CA ARG A 414 24.79 -1.25 13.37
C ARG A 414 24.50 -2.21 14.53
N SER A 415 24.43 -3.51 14.27
CA SER A 415 24.22 -4.56 15.27
C SER A 415 25.52 -5.17 15.83
N GLY A 416 26.68 -4.76 15.29
CA GLY A 416 28.02 -5.21 15.68
C GLY A 416 28.82 -4.21 16.52
N THR A 417 28.14 -3.21 17.08
CA THR A 417 28.64 -2.24 18.08
C THR A 417 27.70 -2.28 19.26
#